data_AF-A0A7Y4L4T5-F1
#
_entry.id   AF-A0A7Y4L4T5-F1
#
_cell.length_a   1.000
_cell.length_b   1.000
_cell.length_c   1.000
_cell.angle_alpha   90.00
_cell.angle_beta   90.00
_cell.angle_gamma   90.00
#
_symmetry.space_group_name_H-M   'P 1'
#
loop_
_entity.id
_entity.type
_entity.pdbx_description
1 polymer ?
#
loop_
_entity_poly.entity_id
_entity_poly.type
_entity_poly.pdbx_seq_one_letter_code
_entity_poly.pdbx_strand_id
1 'polypeptide(L)'
;MNTMRRQARLFRLVRHADASGLRGTGTLAEGVEWADGSVALRWRGPWPSTSTWDGLDPLLAAHAADGRTQLHWSAGPGPAPEARPGAAERRAVPAAVWLPAPGIDGSCVRCGQVWPCLSCGP
;
A
#
# COMPACT_ATOMS: atom_id res chain seq x y z
N MET A 1 31.78 2.52 0.49
CA MET A 1 31.21 1.27 -0.03
C MET A 1 29.79 1.57 -0.48
N ASN A 2 29.54 1.56 -1.79
CA ASN A 2 28.26 1.97 -2.37
C ASN A 2 27.27 0.80 -2.24
N THR A 3 26.50 0.76 -1.14
CA THR A 3 25.46 -0.26 -0.96
C THR A 3 24.34 0.07 -1.93
N MET A 4 24.27 -0.64 -3.07
CA MET A 4 23.06 -0.66 -3.87
C MET A 4 21.92 -1.08 -2.95
N ARG A 5 21.09 -0.12 -2.53
CA ARG A 5 19.90 -0.39 -1.72
C ARG A 5 19.02 -1.29 -2.56
N ARG A 6 18.82 -2.53 -2.12
CA ARG A 6 17.78 -3.39 -2.70
C ARG A 6 16.47 -2.60 -2.66
N GLN A 7 15.73 -2.57 -3.76
CA GLN A 7 14.39 -1.97 -3.79
C GLN A 7 13.37 -3.00 -3.33
N ALA A 8 12.19 -2.53 -2.92
CA ALA A 8 11.08 -3.42 -2.61
C ALA A 8 10.67 -4.22 -3.86
N ARG A 9 10.37 -5.50 -3.67
CA ARG A 9 10.03 -6.45 -4.74
C ARG A 9 8.64 -7.01 -4.51
N LEU A 10 7.77 -6.87 -5.50
CA LEU A 10 6.40 -7.38 -5.43
C LEU A 10 6.33 -8.85 -5.87
N PHE A 11 5.43 -9.60 -5.26
CA PHE A 11 5.16 -10.99 -5.62
C PHE A 11 3.70 -11.38 -5.37
N ARG A 12 3.33 -12.57 -5.85
CA ARG A 12 2.06 -13.23 -5.56
C ARG A 12 2.32 -14.63 -5.03
N LEU A 13 1.51 -15.05 -4.07
CA LEU A 13 1.47 -16.44 -3.60
C LEU A 13 0.36 -17.16 -4.35
N VAL A 14 0.70 -18.20 -5.12
CA VAL A 14 -0.21 -18.87 -6.05
C VAL A 14 -0.33 -20.34 -5.68
N ARG A 15 -1.55 -20.87 -5.58
CA ARG A 15 -1.83 -22.30 -5.42
C ARG A 15 -2.21 -22.93 -6.75
N HIS A 16 -1.44 -23.92 -7.18
CA HIS A 16 -1.64 -24.61 -8.46
C HIS A 16 -2.50 -25.87 -8.33
N ALA A 17 -2.55 -26.49 -7.15
CA ALA A 17 -3.32 -27.70 -6.93
C ALA A 17 -4.03 -27.67 -5.57
N ASP A 18 -5.34 -27.93 -5.58
CA ASP A 18 -6.12 -28.13 -4.36
C ASP A 18 -6.44 -29.63 -4.21
N ALA A 19 -5.81 -30.29 -3.24
CA ALA A 19 -6.03 -31.72 -2.98
C ALA A 19 -7.45 -32.02 -2.53
N SER A 20 -8.12 -31.02 -1.95
CA SER A 20 -9.42 -31.17 -1.33
C SER A 20 -10.58 -30.78 -2.26
N GLY A 21 -10.30 -30.07 -3.35
CA GLY A 21 -11.29 -29.47 -4.25
C GLY A 21 -12.16 -28.36 -3.62
N LEU A 22 -12.03 -28.10 -2.31
CA LEU A 22 -12.86 -27.20 -1.51
C LEU A 22 -12.34 -25.76 -1.46
N ARG A 23 -11.03 -25.56 -1.64
CA ARG A 23 -10.31 -24.30 -1.41
C ARG A 23 -9.99 -23.56 -2.71
N GLY A 24 -10.04 -24.25 -3.85
CA GLY A 24 -9.76 -23.70 -5.17
C GLY A 24 -8.27 -23.43 -5.44
N THR A 25 -7.97 -23.15 -6.70
CA THR A 25 -6.63 -22.78 -7.22
C THR A 25 -6.59 -21.28 -7.54
N GLY A 26 -5.39 -20.69 -7.58
CA GLY A 26 -5.20 -19.28 -7.97
C GLY A 26 -4.36 -18.46 -6.99
N THR A 27 -4.44 -17.13 -7.12
CA THR A 27 -3.69 -16.21 -6.24
C THR A 27 -4.30 -16.16 -4.85
N LEU A 28 -3.55 -16.64 -3.86
CA LEU A 28 -3.92 -16.61 -2.45
C LEU A 28 -3.64 -15.24 -1.81
N ALA A 29 -2.52 -14.62 -2.18
CA ALA A 29 -2.07 -13.37 -1.60
C ALA A 29 -1.22 -12.56 -2.58
N GLU A 30 -1.19 -11.25 -2.34
CA GLU A 30 -0.23 -10.31 -2.93
C GLU A 30 0.78 -9.94 -1.83
N GLY A 31 2.05 -9.77 -2.19
CA GLY A 31 3.09 -9.49 -1.20
C GLY A 31 4.18 -8.58 -1.70
N VAL A 32 4.92 -8.01 -0.74
CA VAL A 32 6.12 -7.21 -0.97
C VAL A 32 7.22 -7.71 -0.04
N GLU A 33 8.42 -7.95 -0.60
CA GLU A 33 9.66 -8.10 0.15
C GLU A 33 10.39 -6.75 0.14
N TRP A 34 10.60 -6.17 1.31
CA TRP A 34 11.27 -4.88 1.48
C TRP A 34 12.79 -5.03 1.36
N ALA A 35 13.46 -3.88 1.21
CA ALA A 35 14.91 -3.79 1.07
C ALA A 35 15.69 -4.46 2.21
N ASP A 36 15.10 -4.47 3.42
CA ASP A 36 15.66 -5.03 4.64
C ASP A 36 15.34 -6.53 4.81
N GLY A 37 14.61 -7.13 3.86
CA GLY A 37 14.20 -8.54 3.89
C GLY A 37 12.86 -8.79 4.59
N SER A 38 12.28 -7.79 5.26
CA SER A 38 10.94 -7.93 5.85
C SER A 38 9.88 -8.08 4.77
N VAL A 39 8.80 -8.79 5.08
CA VAL A 39 7.75 -9.13 4.11
C VAL A 39 6.39 -8.71 4.63
N ALA A 40 5.57 -8.10 3.77
CA ALA A 40 4.16 -7.86 4.03
C ALA A 40 3.30 -8.61 2.99
N LEU A 41 2.26 -9.27 3.46
CA LEU A 41 1.28 -9.99 2.63
C LEU A 41 -0.12 -9.43 2.83
N ARG A 42 -0.86 -9.28 1.73
CA ARG A 42 -2.30 -9.10 1.69
C ARG A 42 -2.96 -10.40 1.23
N TRP A 43 -3.61 -11.09 2.16
CA TRP A 43 -4.39 -12.29 1.89
C TRP A 43 -5.70 -11.92 1.16
N ARG A 44 -6.03 -12.72 0.15
CA ARG A 44 -7.26 -12.62 -0.63
C ARG A 44 -8.26 -13.68 -0.17
N GLY A 45 -9.52 -13.52 -0.58
CA GLY A 45 -10.62 -14.43 -0.26
C GLY A 45 -11.72 -13.72 0.54
N PRO A 46 -12.66 -14.49 1.13
CA PRO A 46 -13.81 -13.94 1.85
C PRO A 46 -13.44 -13.15 3.11
N TRP A 47 -12.28 -13.47 3.70
CA TRP A 47 -11.78 -12.86 4.94
C TRP A 47 -10.40 -12.26 4.69
N PRO A 48 -10.33 -11.10 4.02
CA PRO A 48 -9.05 -10.50 3.66
C PRO A 48 -8.32 -10.00 4.91
N SER A 49 -7.04 -10.32 5.03
CA SER A 49 -6.20 -9.96 6.17
C SER A 49 -4.81 -9.54 5.70
N THR A 50 -4.06 -8.89 6.58
CA THR A 50 -2.67 -8.49 6.31
C THR A 50 -1.76 -9.11 7.37
N SER A 51 -0.63 -9.66 6.94
CA SER A 51 0.38 -10.26 7.83
C SER A 51 1.78 -9.78 7.48
N THR A 52 2.64 -9.64 8.48
CA THR A 52 4.06 -9.29 8.32
C THR A 52 4.96 -10.44 8.78
N TRP A 53 6.13 -10.57 8.15
CA TRP A 53 7.10 -11.63 8.41
C TRP A 53 8.52 -11.06 8.33
N ASP A 54 9.46 -11.66 9.07
CA ASP A 54 10.87 -11.25 9.07
C ASP A 54 11.67 -11.76 7.86
N GLY A 55 10.99 -12.41 6.92
CA GLY A 55 11.60 -12.96 5.71
C GLY A 55 10.65 -13.84 4.92
N LEU A 56 11.08 -14.23 3.71
CA LEU A 56 10.33 -15.17 2.87
C LEU A 56 10.40 -16.61 3.37
N ASP A 57 11.50 -17.03 3.96
CA ASP A 57 11.69 -18.41 4.43
C ASP A 57 10.62 -18.85 5.44
N PRO A 58 10.36 -18.12 6.56
CA PRO A 58 9.31 -18.51 7.50
C PRO A 58 7.92 -18.46 6.87
N LEU A 59 7.66 -17.53 5.95
CA LEU A 59 6.40 -17.45 5.21
C LEU A 59 6.19 -18.70 4.34
N LEU A 60 7.20 -19.10 3.57
CA LEU A 60 7.13 -20.24 2.65
C LEU A 60 7.08 -21.57 3.41
N ALA A 61 7.80 -21.68 4.52
CA ALA A 61 7.71 -22.85 5.40
C ALA A 61 6.29 -23.02 5.96
N ALA A 62 5.61 -21.93 6.33
CA ALA A 62 4.25 -21.99 6.87
C ALA A 62 3.18 -22.26 5.81
N HIS A 63 3.34 -21.73 4.59
CA HIS A 63 2.24 -21.66 3.60
C HIS A 63 2.51 -22.35 2.27
N ALA A 64 3.74 -22.79 2.01
CA ALA A 64 4.18 -23.36 0.74
C ALA A 64 5.05 -24.63 0.91
N ALA A 65 5.09 -25.23 2.11
CA ALA A 65 5.91 -26.41 2.39
C ALA A 65 5.55 -27.65 1.56
N ASP A 66 4.31 -27.76 1.08
CA ASP A 66 3.84 -28.91 0.30
C ASP A 66 4.09 -28.78 -1.21
N GLY A 67 4.71 -27.69 -1.66
CA GLY A 67 5.01 -27.42 -3.07
C GLY A 67 3.79 -27.09 -3.95
N ARG A 68 2.57 -27.14 -3.40
CA ARG A 68 1.32 -26.82 -4.13
C ARG A 68 1.09 -25.32 -4.22
N THR A 69 1.73 -24.58 -3.33
CA THR A 69 1.74 -23.13 -3.28
C THR A 69 3.14 -22.62 -3.59
N GLN A 70 3.24 -21.63 -4.48
CA GLN A 70 4.50 -21.11 -4.99
C GLN A 70 4.49 -19.59 -4.98
N LEU A 71 5.67 -19.00 -4.77
CA LEU A 71 5.88 -17.57 -4.90
C LEU A 71 6.22 -17.22 -6.34
N HIS A 72 5.46 -16.28 -6.90
CA HIS A 72 5.67 -15.73 -8.24
C HIS A 72 6.03 -14.26 -8.10
N TRP A 73 7.29 -13.93 -8.36
CA TRP A 73 7.72 -12.53 -8.46
C TRP A 73 6.91 -11.83 -9.56
N SER A 74 6.48 -10.60 -9.31
CA SER A 74 6.07 -9.77 -10.42
C SER A 74 7.30 -9.52 -11.28
N ALA A 75 7.14 -9.38 -12.60
CA ALA A 75 8.10 -8.56 -13.33
C ALA A 75 8.23 -7.26 -12.52
N GLY A 76 9.47 -6.86 -12.21
CA GLY A 76 9.73 -5.62 -11.45
C GLY A 76 8.89 -4.49 -12.02
N PRO A 77 8.60 -3.41 -11.27
CA PRO A 77 7.70 -2.36 -11.76
C PRO A 77 8.11 -2.07 -13.20
N GLY A 78 7.26 -2.46 -14.16
CA GLY A 78 7.37 -1.92 -15.50
C GLY A 78 7.39 -0.41 -15.31
N PRO A 79 8.06 0.36 -16.18
CA PRO A 79 7.95 1.81 -16.10
C PRO A 79 6.49 2.14 -15.82
N ALA A 80 6.23 2.82 -14.69
CA ALA A 80 4.87 3.11 -14.24
C ALA A 80 4.10 3.53 -15.49
N PRO A 81 2.96 2.89 -15.81
CA PRO A 81 2.31 3.09 -17.11
C PRO A 81 2.27 4.59 -17.33
N GLU A 82 3.00 5.05 -18.35
CA GLU A 82 3.17 6.47 -18.63
C GLU A 82 1.77 7.03 -18.60
N ALA A 83 1.52 7.91 -17.63
CA ALA A 83 0.17 8.27 -17.23
C ALA A 83 -0.56 8.67 -18.50
N ARG A 84 -1.50 7.84 -18.97
CA ARG A 84 -2.26 8.14 -20.19
C ARG A 84 -2.88 9.51 -19.93
N PRO A 85 -2.53 10.56 -20.69
CA PRO A 85 -3.18 11.84 -20.51
C PRO A 85 -4.69 11.60 -20.73
N GLY A 86 -5.48 11.72 -19.65
CA GLY A 86 -6.94 11.59 -19.70
C GLY A 86 -7.63 10.67 -18.68
N ALA A 87 -6.93 9.80 -17.93
CA ALA A 87 -7.62 8.85 -17.02
C ALA A 87 -7.81 9.35 -15.56
N ALA A 88 -7.37 10.57 -15.25
CA ALA A 88 -7.64 11.21 -13.98
C ALA A 88 -7.79 12.71 -14.17
N GLU A 89 -8.90 13.14 -14.78
CA GLU A 89 -9.42 14.46 -14.44
C GLU A 89 -9.85 14.42 -12.98
N ARG A 90 -8.89 14.63 -12.08
CA ARG A 90 -9.19 15.15 -10.76
C ARG A 90 -9.95 16.44 -11.02
N ARG A 91 -11.25 16.47 -10.72
CA ARG A 91 -11.98 17.74 -10.69
C ARG A 91 -11.17 18.68 -9.82
N ALA A 92 -10.70 19.78 -10.42
CA ALA A 92 -9.92 20.77 -9.71
C ALA A 92 -10.72 21.19 -8.47
N VAL A 93 -10.23 20.86 -7.29
CA VAL A 93 -10.76 21.46 -6.06
C VAL A 93 -10.37 22.94 -6.18
N PRO A 94 -11.31 23.89 -6.10
CA PRO A 94 -10.94 25.29 -6.05
C PRO A 94 -9.90 25.47 -4.95
N ALA A 95 -8.88 26.29 -5.20
CA ALA A 95 -7.80 26.53 -4.26
C ALA A 95 -8.42 26.75 -2.87
N ALA A 96 -8.13 25.84 -1.93
CA ALA A 96 -8.65 25.95 -0.59
C ALA A 96 -8.23 27.31 -0.04
N VAL A 97 -9.20 28.11 0.41
CA VAL A 97 -8.89 29.36 1.10
C VAL A 97 -8.07 28.99 2.34
N TRP A 98 -6.85 29.50 2.41
CA TRP A 98 -6.04 29.35 3.60
C TRP A 98 -6.71 30.12 4.73
N LEU A 99 -7.00 29.42 5.83
CA LEU A 99 -7.57 29.99 7.04
C LEU A 99 -6.62 29.67 8.20
N PRO A 100 -6.34 30.62 9.11
CA PRO A 100 -5.65 30.30 10.35
C PRO A 100 -6.52 29.37 11.21
N ALA A 101 -5.87 28.61 12.10
CA ALA A 101 -6.58 27.72 13.02
C ALA A 101 -7.59 28.50 13.89
N PRO A 102 -8.81 27.97 14.12
CA PRO A 102 -9.71 28.53 15.11
C PRO A 102 -9.19 28.28 16.53
N GLY A 103 -9.34 29.26 17.40
CA GLY A 103 -9.20 29.15 18.84
C GLY A 103 -10.41 28.45 19.45
N ILE A 104 -10.26 28.00 20.70
CA ILE A 104 -11.31 27.27 21.43
C ILE A 104 -12.59 28.09 21.65
N ASP A 105 -12.47 29.41 21.61
CA ASP A 105 -13.54 30.39 21.77
C ASP A 105 -14.15 30.86 20.44
N GLY A 106 -13.74 30.25 19.31
CA GLY A 106 -14.19 30.68 17.98
C GLY A 106 -13.47 31.92 17.45
N SER A 107 -12.36 32.33 18.07
CA SER A 107 -11.50 33.42 17.58
C SER A 107 -10.39 32.91 16.64
N CYS A 108 -9.76 33.80 15.89
CA CYS A 108 -8.56 33.52 15.11
C CYS A 108 -7.33 33.50 16.03
N VAL A 109 -6.54 32.41 16.03
CA VAL A 109 -5.34 32.31 16.89
C VAL A 109 -4.25 33.35 16.60
N ARG A 110 -4.31 34.04 15.45
CA ARG A 110 -3.31 35.03 15.03
C ARG A 110 -3.68 36.47 15.40
N CYS A 111 -4.96 36.84 15.30
CA CYS A 111 -5.42 38.22 15.51
C CYS A 111 -6.56 38.40 16.52
N GLY A 112 -7.10 37.31 17.07
CA GLY A 112 -8.19 37.34 18.06
C GLY A 112 -9.57 37.74 17.51
N GLN A 113 -9.71 37.97 16.21
CA GLN A 113 -11.02 38.29 15.60
C GLN A 113 -11.88 37.04 15.43
N VAL A 114 -13.20 37.21 15.26
CA VAL A 114 -14.15 36.10 15.05
C VAL A 114 -13.77 35.28 13.81
N TRP A 115 -13.83 33.95 13.93
CA TRP A 115 -13.54 33.01 12.85
C TRP A 115 -14.78 32.79 11.94
N PRO A 116 -14.63 32.63 10.60
CA PRO A 116 -13.40 32.53 9.82
C PRO A 116 -12.71 33.89 9.57
N CYS A 117 -11.41 33.94 9.85
CA CYS A 117 -10.61 35.14 9.58
C CYS A 117 -9.96 35.06 8.19
N LEU A 118 -10.41 35.96 7.30
CA LEU A 118 -9.88 36.09 5.93
C LEU A 118 -8.72 37.11 5.83
N SER A 119 -8.47 37.87 6.90
CA SER A 119 -7.44 38.92 6.92
C SER A 119 -6.05 38.40 7.26
N CYS A 120 -5.97 37.25 7.94
CA CYS A 120 -4.70 36.58 8.18
C CYS A 120 -4.39 35.69 6.97
N GLY A 121 -3.29 35.97 6.28
CA GLY A 121 -2.69 35.04 5.32
C GLY A 121 -1.80 34.01 6.02
N PRO A 122 -1.20 33.08 5.26
CA PRO A 122 -0.24 32.10 5.77
C PRO A 122 0.91 32.67 6.62
#